data_AF-A0A413QJI2-F1
#
_entry.id   AF-A0A413QJI2-F1
#
_cell.length_a   1.000
_cell.length_b   1.000
_cell.length_c   1.000
_cell.angle_alpha   90.00
_cell.angle_beta   90.00
_cell.angle_gamma   90.00
#
_symmetry.space_group_name_H-M   'P 1'
#
loop_
_entity.id
_entity.type
_entity.pdbx_description
1 polymer ?
#
loop_
_entity_poly.entity_id
_entity_poly.type
_entity_poly.pdbx_seq_one_letter_code
_entity_poly.pdbx_strand_id
1 'polypeptide(L)'
;MSKETLEFIQEKAKELIAAPSCSAEAKEAAQAWLAAVGTDKQAEETKKFIAEMEEDIIPIDGLIAFAESDAGAKVFGGAEKAKSVAEHGKEIKAAGAKYCDCPACAAVEAILSKKDELLA
;
A
#
# COMPACT_ATOMS: atom_id res chain seq x y z
N MET A 1 -15.44 3.53 -14.02
CA MET A 1 -14.22 4.37 -13.85
C MET A 1 -14.08 5.51 -14.88
N SER A 2 -13.70 6.73 -14.46
CA SER A 2 -13.35 7.86 -15.35
C SER A 2 -11.92 7.75 -15.92
N LYS A 3 -11.61 8.48 -17.01
CA LYS A 3 -10.24 8.49 -17.56
C LYS A 3 -9.21 9.05 -16.57
N GLU A 4 -9.56 10.14 -15.88
CA GLU A 4 -8.69 10.78 -14.88
C GLU A 4 -8.41 9.83 -13.71
N THR A 5 -9.45 9.12 -13.24
CA THR A 5 -9.30 8.09 -12.19
C THR A 5 -8.38 6.96 -12.67
N LEU A 6 -8.53 6.49 -13.91
CA LEU A 6 -7.67 5.45 -14.47
C LEU A 6 -6.20 5.91 -14.58
N GLU A 7 -5.95 7.12 -15.04
CA GLU A 7 -4.58 7.68 -15.16
C GLU A 7 -3.93 7.83 -13.78
N PHE A 8 -4.68 8.35 -12.81
CA PHE A 8 -4.23 8.47 -11.42
C PHE A 8 -3.84 7.11 -10.81
N ILE A 9 -4.69 6.09 -10.97
CA ILE A 9 -4.43 4.76 -10.39
C ILE A 9 -3.27 4.05 -11.10
N GLN A 10 -3.10 4.25 -12.40
CA GLN A 10 -1.91 3.76 -13.11
C GLN A 10 -0.61 4.39 -12.62
N GLU A 11 -0.61 5.69 -12.29
CA GLU A 11 0.56 6.32 -11.65
C GLU A 11 0.81 5.73 -10.27
N LYS A 12 -0.21 5.61 -9.42
CA LYS A 12 -0.06 5.02 -8.08
C LYS A 12 0.37 3.57 -8.09
N ALA A 13 -0.10 2.76 -9.04
CA ALA A 13 0.37 1.40 -9.22
C ALA A 13 1.87 1.36 -9.60
N LYS A 14 2.36 2.29 -10.43
CA LYS A 14 3.79 2.39 -10.76
C LYS A 14 4.63 2.84 -9.56
N GLU A 15 4.14 3.81 -8.77
CA GLU A 15 4.78 4.22 -7.52
C GLU A 15 4.88 3.04 -6.54
N LEU A 16 3.80 2.26 -6.39
CA LEU A 16 3.78 1.06 -5.57
C LEU A 16 4.81 0.01 -6.03
N ILE A 17 4.91 -0.25 -7.33
CA ILE A 17 5.90 -1.18 -7.90
C ILE A 17 7.34 -0.71 -7.63
N ALA A 18 7.58 0.61 -7.69
CA ALA A 18 8.89 1.19 -7.44
C ALA A 18 9.26 1.30 -5.96
N ALA A 19 8.28 1.20 -5.05
CA ALA A 19 8.51 1.34 -3.63
C ALA A 19 9.38 0.20 -3.09
N PRO A 20 10.47 0.51 -2.37
CA PRO A 20 11.39 -0.50 -1.84
C PRO A 20 10.77 -1.36 -0.74
N SER A 21 9.70 -0.86 -0.10
CA SER A 21 8.95 -1.54 0.95
C SER A 21 7.73 -2.31 0.44
N CYS A 22 7.49 -2.34 -0.87
CA CYS A 22 6.37 -3.08 -1.45
C CYS A 22 6.62 -4.60 -1.35
N SER A 23 5.61 -5.34 -0.92
CA SER A 23 5.59 -6.82 -0.93
C SER A 23 5.74 -7.34 -2.37
N ALA A 24 6.10 -8.61 -2.51
CA ALA A 24 6.16 -9.21 -3.84
C ALA A 24 4.75 -9.35 -4.42
N GLU A 25 3.79 -9.70 -3.56
CA GLU A 25 2.40 -9.97 -3.87
C GLU A 25 1.66 -8.70 -4.35
N ALA A 26 1.69 -7.58 -3.61
CA ALA A 26 1.17 -6.30 -4.10
C ALA A 26 1.83 -5.83 -5.41
N LYS A 27 3.14 -6.08 -5.57
CA LYS A 27 3.86 -5.72 -6.80
C LYS A 27 3.36 -6.52 -7.99
N GLU A 28 3.21 -7.83 -7.83
CA GLU A 28 2.68 -8.71 -8.87
C GLU A 28 1.22 -8.36 -9.22
N ALA A 29 0.39 -8.08 -8.22
CA ALA A 29 -0.99 -7.65 -8.43
C ALA A 29 -1.07 -6.31 -9.19
N ALA A 30 -0.24 -5.34 -8.83
CA ALA A 30 -0.15 -4.06 -9.53
C ALA A 30 0.31 -4.23 -10.99
N GLN A 31 1.30 -5.09 -11.24
CA GLN A 31 1.77 -5.39 -12.59
C GLN A 31 0.71 -6.10 -13.44
N ALA A 32 0.03 -7.10 -12.86
CA ALA A 32 -1.06 -7.83 -13.51
C ALA A 32 -2.21 -6.89 -13.88
N TRP A 33 -2.59 -6.01 -12.96
CA TRP A 33 -3.62 -5.01 -13.21
C TRP A 33 -3.23 -4.05 -14.33
N LEU A 34 -2.02 -3.47 -14.29
CA LEU A 34 -1.52 -2.58 -15.35
C LEU A 34 -1.52 -3.25 -16.72
N ALA A 35 -1.15 -4.53 -16.80
CA ALA A 35 -1.18 -5.30 -18.04
C ALA A 35 -2.61 -5.59 -18.54
N ALA A 36 -3.59 -5.63 -17.65
CA ALA A 36 -4.99 -5.88 -17.98
C ALA A 36 -5.77 -4.62 -18.34
N VAL A 37 -5.27 -3.42 -18.05
CA VAL A 37 -5.93 -2.16 -18.43
C VAL A 37 -6.16 -2.12 -19.95
N GLY A 38 -7.39 -1.84 -20.37
CA GLY A 38 -7.82 -1.80 -21.77
C GLY A 38 -8.15 -3.16 -22.38
N THR A 39 -8.07 -4.25 -21.61
CA THR A 39 -8.38 -5.61 -22.06
C THR A 39 -9.71 -6.12 -21.49
N ASP A 40 -10.17 -7.26 -21.99
CA ASP A 40 -11.33 -8.00 -21.46
C ASP A 40 -11.12 -8.50 -20.02
N LYS A 41 -9.86 -8.60 -19.56
CA LYS A 41 -9.52 -9.03 -18.19
C LYS A 41 -9.55 -7.90 -17.16
N GLN A 42 -9.65 -6.64 -17.58
CA GLN A 42 -9.50 -5.48 -16.68
C GLN A 42 -10.41 -5.59 -15.45
N ALA A 43 -11.67 -5.98 -15.64
CA ALA A 43 -12.64 -6.05 -14.54
C ALA A 43 -12.30 -7.14 -13.50
N GLU A 44 -11.79 -8.28 -13.94
CA GLU A 44 -11.36 -9.36 -13.04
C GLU A 44 -10.11 -8.96 -12.28
N GLU A 45 -9.09 -8.47 -12.99
CA GLU A 45 -7.82 -8.07 -12.39
C GLU A 45 -7.99 -6.84 -11.47
N THR A 46 -8.94 -5.94 -11.74
CA THR A 46 -9.23 -4.82 -10.83
C THR A 46 -9.75 -5.31 -9.48
N LYS A 47 -10.56 -6.37 -9.45
CA LYS A 47 -11.04 -6.96 -8.18
C LYS A 47 -9.91 -7.60 -7.39
N LYS A 48 -9.05 -8.37 -8.06
CA LYS A 48 -7.88 -9.01 -7.44
C LYS A 48 -6.91 -7.96 -6.91
N PHE A 49 -6.63 -6.94 -7.73
CA PHE A 49 -5.76 -5.83 -7.34
C PHE A 49 -6.27 -5.13 -6.09
N ILE A 50 -7.56 -4.78 -6.04
CA ILE A 50 -8.14 -4.13 -4.87
C ILE A 50 -8.12 -5.04 -3.63
N ALA A 51 -8.41 -6.33 -3.79
CA ALA A 51 -8.32 -7.28 -2.68
C ALA A 51 -6.91 -7.34 -2.10
N GLU A 52 -5.89 -7.44 -2.96
CA GLU A 52 -4.48 -7.43 -2.55
C GLU A 52 -4.12 -6.12 -1.84
N MET A 53 -4.55 -4.97 -2.38
CA MET A 53 -4.32 -3.67 -1.74
C MET A 53 -4.91 -3.59 -0.33
N GLU A 54 -6.06 -4.21 -0.09
CA GLU A 54 -6.68 -4.25 1.25
C GLU A 54 -5.96 -5.19 2.20
N GLU A 55 -5.34 -6.27 1.71
CA GLU A 55 -4.57 -7.21 2.53
C GLU A 55 -3.17 -6.67 2.87
N ASP A 56 -2.53 -5.93 1.95
CA ASP A 56 -1.15 -5.45 2.10
C ASP A 56 -1.03 -4.04 2.71
N ILE A 57 -2.11 -3.27 2.85
CA ILE A 57 -2.06 -1.98 3.54
C ILE A 57 -1.88 -2.19 5.04
N ILE A 58 -0.84 -1.57 5.61
CA ILE A 58 -0.52 -1.75 7.04
C ILE A 58 -1.26 -0.69 7.87
N PRO A 59 -2.18 -1.08 8.78
CA PRO A 59 -2.78 -0.16 9.72
C PRO A 59 -1.72 0.46 10.63
N ILE A 60 -1.90 1.72 11.02
CA ILE A 60 -0.89 2.44 11.80
C ILE A 60 -0.56 1.74 13.13
N ASP A 61 -1.57 1.15 13.77
CA ASP A 61 -1.39 0.37 15.00
C ASP A 61 -0.63 -0.93 14.77
N GLY A 62 -0.83 -1.55 13.60
CA GLY A 62 -0.05 -2.72 13.19
C GLY A 62 1.42 -2.37 12.99
N LEU A 63 1.73 -1.24 12.35
CA LEU A 63 3.11 -0.76 12.20
C LEU A 63 3.79 -0.53 13.55
N ILE A 64 3.12 0.19 14.46
CA ILE A 64 3.68 0.51 15.79
C ILE A 64 3.96 -0.80 16.56
N ALA A 65 2.99 -1.70 16.63
CA ALA A 65 3.13 -2.97 17.34
C ALA A 65 4.24 -3.84 16.72
N PHE A 66 4.35 -3.86 15.39
CA PHE A 66 5.40 -4.59 14.71
C PHE A 66 6.78 -4.00 15.00
N ALA A 67 6.94 -2.68 14.93
CA ALA A 67 8.18 -1.99 15.21
C ALA A 67 8.64 -2.13 16.67
N GLU A 68 7.71 -2.28 17.62
CA GLU A 68 8.02 -2.56 19.03
C GLU A 68 8.37 -4.04 19.31
N SER A 69 8.25 -4.92 18.31
CA SER A 69 8.53 -6.36 18.46
C SER A 69 9.99 -6.73 18.13
N ASP A 70 10.42 -7.90 18.61
CA ASP A 70 11.71 -8.50 18.24
C ASP A 70 11.83 -8.76 16.72
N ALA A 71 10.71 -9.03 16.05
CA ALA A 71 10.69 -9.22 14.60
C ALA A 71 10.91 -7.88 13.86
N GLY A 72 10.29 -6.80 14.35
CA GLY A 72 10.51 -5.44 13.84
C GLY A 72 11.96 -5.01 13.96
N ALA A 73 12.61 -5.30 15.09
CA ALA A 73 14.04 -5.04 15.27
C ALA A 73 14.91 -5.73 14.22
N LYS A 74 14.55 -6.94 13.77
CA LYS A 74 15.28 -7.64 12.69
C LYS A 74 15.04 -6.99 11.33
N VAL A 75 13.80 -6.59 11.04
CA VAL A 75 13.42 -6.01 9.75
C VAL A 75 13.96 -4.59 9.58
N PHE A 76 13.86 -3.75 10.60
CA PHE A 76 14.30 -2.35 10.53
C PHE A 76 15.79 -2.14 10.79
N GLY A 77 16.54 -3.22 11.01
CA GLY A 77 18.01 -3.17 11.13
C GLY A 77 18.51 -2.76 12.52
N GLY A 78 17.85 -3.23 13.57
CA GLY A 78 18.23 -3.08 14.97
C GLY A 78 17.14 -2.46 15.83
N ALA A 79 17.27 -2.63 17.15
CA ALA A 79 16.32 -2.11 18.13
C ALA A 79 16.19 -0.57 18.09
N GLU A 80 17.30 0.15 17.87
CA GLU A 80 17.26 1.62 17.78
C GLU A 80 16.45 2.10 16.58
N LYS A 81 16.68 1.53 15.39
CA LYS A 81 15.93 1.90 14.18
C LYS A 81 14.46 1.52 14.30
N ALA A 82 14.16 0.34 14.82
CA ALA A 82 12.79 -0.10 15.04
C ALA A 82 12.05 0.81 16.04
N LYS A 83 12.72 1.24 17.12
CA LYS A 83 12.18 2.23 18.05
C LYS A 83 11.83 3.55 17.35
N SER A 84 12.72 4.07 16.50
CA SER A 84 12.42 5.29 15.74
C SER A 84 11.22 5.13 14.80
N VAL A 85 11.03 3.95 14.20
CA VAL A 85 9.84 3.65 13.39
C VAL A 85 8.57 3.63 14.26
N ALA A 86 8.62 3.04 15.45
CA ALA A 86 7.48 3.05 16.37
C ALA A 86 7.14 4.48 16.85
N GLU A 87 8.15 5.30 17.14
CA GLU A 87 7.98 6.71 17.52
C GLU A 87 7.34 7.52 16.38
N HIS A 88 7.84 7.36 15.14
CA HIS A 88 7.24 7.95 13.95
C HIS A 88 5.78 7.52 13.76
N GLY A 89 5.50 6.21 13.90
CA GLY A 89 4.15 5.69 13.80
C GLY A 89 3.19 6.32 14.80
N LYS A 90 3.63 6.53 16.06
CA LYS A 90 2.85 7.22 17.09
C LYS A 90 2.61 8.69 16.77
N GLU A 91 3.61 9.39 16.21
CA GLU A 91 3.49 10.78 15.79
C GLU A 91 2.43 10.96 14.71
N ILE A 92 2.52 10.20 13.61
CA ILE A 92 1.55 10.32 12.51
C ILE A 92 0.16 9.81 12.91
N LYS A 93 0.07 8.82 13.81
CA LYS A 93 -1.20 8.41 14.42
C LYS A 93 -1.84 9.56 15.18
N ALA A 94 -1.07 10.30 15.99
CA ALA A 94 -1.56 11.47 16.71
C ALA A 94 -2.01 12.60 15.76
N ALA A 95 -1.40 12.68 14.57
CA ALA A 95 -1.83 13.57 13.49
C ALA A 95 -3.05 13.06 12.69
N GLY A 96 -3.57 11.86 13.00
CA GLY A 96 -4.78 11.29 12.40
C GLY A 96 -4.56 10.28 11.27
N ALA A 97 -3.31 9.87 11.01
CA ALA A 97 -3.03 8.81 10.04
C ALA A 97 -3.69 7.49 10.46
N LYS A 98 -4.28 6.79 9.48
CA LYS A 98 -4.89 5.46 9.68
C LYS A 98 -3.94 4.32 9.31
N TYR A 99 -2.99 4.58 8.43
CA TYR A 99 -2.07 3.60 7.86
C TYR A 99 -0.63 4.06 7.99
N CYS A 100 0.30 3.12 7.81
CA CYS A 100 1.71 3.40 7.60
C CYS A 100 1.90 4.36 6.41
N ASP A 101 2.86 5.28 6.50
CA ASP A 101 3.15 6.29 5.48
C ASP A 101 4.37 5.94 4.60
N CYS A 102 4.84 4.69 4.66
CA CYS A 102 5.89 4.26 3.75
C CYS A 102 5.41 4.40 2.28
N PRO A 103 6.33 4.56 1.30
CA PRO A 103 5.95 4.80 -0.09
C PRO A 103 4.95 3.78 -0.65
N ALA A 104 5.04 2.53 -0.22
CA ALA A 104 4.08 1.49 -0.60
C ALA A 104 2.69 1.76 0.00
N CYS A 105 2.56 1.86 1.32
CA CYS A 105 1.26 2.07 1.98
C CYS A 105 0.60 3.40 1.57
N ALA A 106 1.38 4.46 1.34
CA ALA A 106 0.86 5.72 0.81
C ALA A 106 0.27 5.58 -0.60
N ALA A 107 0.93 4.82 -1.49
CA ALA A 107 0.39 4.52 -2.82
C ALA A 107 -0.88 3.65 -2.72
N VAL A 108 -0.88 2.65 -1.84
CA VAL A 108 -2.04 1.77 -1.60
C VAL A 108 -3.23 2.55 -1.05
N GLU A 109 -3.03 3.43 -0.05
CA GLU A 109 -4.08 4.29 0.50
C GLU A 109 -4.68 5.19 -0.60
N ALA A 110 -3.84 5.79 -1.44
CA ALA A 110 -4.28 6.59 -2.57
C ALA A 110 -5.12 5.77 -3.57
N ILE A 111 -4.73 4.52 -3.84
CA ILE A 111 -5.49 3.61 -4.71
C ILE A 111 -6.85 3.27 -4.10
N LEU A 112 -6.86 2.86 -2.83
CA LEU A 112 -8.08 2.47 -2.11
C LEU A 112 -9.05 3.63 -1.91
N SER A 113 -8.56 4.89 -1.89
CA SER A 113 -9.42 6.08 -1.86
C SER A 113 -10.36 6.19 -3.07
N LYS A 114 -10.06 5.46 -4.16
CA LYS A 114 -10.83 5.39 -5.41
C LYS A 114 -11.49 4.03 -5.64
N LYS A 115 -11.52 3.16 -4.64
CA LYS A 115 -12.05 1.79 -4.74
C LYS A 115 -13.45 1.72 -5.37
N ASP A 116 -14.38 2.56 -4.93
CA ASP A 116 -15.75 2.55 -5.45
C ASP A 116 -15.80 2.92 -6.94
N GLU A 117 -14.95 3.84 -7.40
CA GLU A 117 -14.86 4.22 -8.81
C GLU A 117 -14.17 3.14 -9.67
N LEU A 118 -13.27 2.36 -9.07
CA LEU A 118 -12.56 1.24 -9.71
C LEU A 118 -13.46 0.02 -9.88
N LEU A 119 -14.37 -0.21 -8.94
CA LEU A 119 -15.28 -1.36 -8.94
C LEU A 119 -16.63 -1.09 -9.65
N ALA A 120 -16.88 0.17 -10.04
CA ALA A 120 -18.06 0.61 -10.79
C ALA A 120 -17.87 0.52 -12.32
#